data_AF-A0A7G2S269-F1
#
_entry.id   AF-A0A7G2S269-F1
#
_cell.length_a   1.000
_cell.length_b   1.000
_cell.length_c   1.000
_cell.angle_alpha   90.00
_cell.angle_beta   90.00
_cell.angle_gamma   90.00
#
_symmetry.space_group_name_H-M   'P 1'
#
loop_
_entity.id
_entity.type
_entity.pdbx_description
1 polymer ?
#
loop_
_entity_poly.entity_id
_entity_poly.type
_entity_poly.pdbx_seq_one_letter_code
_entity_poly.pdbx_strand_id
1 'polypeptide(L)'
;MMKPVFLLLIVFVFVGCTNVTGDAPKTISSLPDDRLSTEHLFATADTFFSDAGYTCSIDAEAGQFRCSRALRDLYIHQTTAEVNIFPGDEGGKAHRIIANRWDEGLIPSELISNTYANDDVEAFCAYLASEKLGFCSDYQG
;
A
#
# COMPACT_ATOMS: atom_id res chain seq x y z
N MET A 1 -41.27 27.99 -11.09
CA MET A 1 -40.13 28.79 -10.61
C MET A 1 -39.58 28.12 -9.36
N MET A 2 -38.63 27.18 -9.53
CA MET A 2 -38.05 26.42 -8.40
C MET A 2 -37.15 27.34 -7.58
N LYS A 3 -37.36 27.37 -6.25
CA LYS A 3 -36.58 28.19 -5.32
C LYS A 3 -35.10 27.76 -5.36
N PRO A 4 -34.13 28.68 -5.45
CA PRO A 4 -32.70 28.37 -5.53
C PRO A 4 -32.17 27.60 -4.30
N VAL A 5 -32.91 27.62 -3.19
CA VAL A 5 -32.58 26.89 -1.95
C VAL A 5 -32.66 25.37 -2.15
N PHE A 6 -33.54 24.86 -3.01
CA PHE A 6 -33.66 23.41 -3.25
C PHE A 6 -32.53 22.86 -4.14
N LEU A 7 -31.90 23.72 -4.96
CA LEU A 7 -30.75 23.33 -5.76
C LEU A 7 -29.47 23.19 -4.91
N LEU A 8 -29.32 24.00 -3.87
CA LEU A 8 -28.16 23.98 -2.96
C LEU A 8 -28.10 22.72 -2.08
N LEU A 9 -29.23 22.12 -1.72
CA LEU A 9 -29.29 20.89 -0.92
C LEU A 9 -28.85 19.64 -1.70
N ILE A 10 -28.96 19.65 -3.03
CA ILE A 10 -28.57 18.51 -3.88
C ILE A 10 -27.05 18.51 -4.16
N VAL A 11 -26.38 19.66 -4.06
CA VAL A 11 -24.95 19.79 -4.35
C VAL A 11 -24.06 19.24 -3.23
N PHE A 12 -24.60 19.04 -2.02
CA PHE A 12 -23.84 18.49 -0.89
C PHE A 12 -23.65 16.96 -0.91
N VAL A 13 -24.25 16.22 -1.86
CA VAL A 13 -24.39 14.75 -1.76
C VAL A 13 -23.37 13.97 -2.60
N PHE A 14 -22.42 14.63 -3.26
CA PHE A 14 -21.44 13.94 -4.11
C PHE A 14 -19.99 14.37 -3.87
N VAL A 15 -19.66 14.86 -2.68
CA VAL A 15 -18.25 14.93 -2.27
C VAL A 15 -17.88 13.53 -1.79
N GLY A 16 -17.17 12.76 -2.61
CA GLY A 16 -16.69 11.44 -2.24
C GLY A 16 -15.83 11.52 -0.98
N CYS A 17 -16.00 10.57 -0.07
CA CYS A 17 -15.12 10.33 1.05
C CYS A 17 -13.90 9.53 0.57
N THR A 18 -12.71 9.96 0.99
CA THR A 18 -11.49 9.15 0.89
C THR A 18 -11.09 8.78 2.32
N ASN A 19 -11.04 7.48 2.59
CA ASN A 19 -10.53 6.94 3.84
C ASN A 19 -9.27 6.11 3.56
N VAL A 20 -8.24 6.30 4.38
CA VAL A 20 -6.97 5.57 4.26
C VAL A 20 -6.68 4.90 5.59
N THR A 21 -6.46 3.59 5.55
CA THR A 21 -6.10 2.80 6.73
C THR A 21 -4.84 2.01 6.44
N GLY A 22 -3.80 2.22 7.25
CA GLY A 22 -2.52 1.54 7.11
C GLY A 22 -2.45 0.24 7.92
N ASP A 23 -1.68 -0.71 7.41
CA ASP A 23 -1.15 -1.84 8.19
C ASP A 23 0.08 -1.38 9.00
N ALA A 24 0.49 -2.18 9.98
CA ALA A 24 1.71 -1.97 10.73
C ALA A 24 2.94 -1.94 9.79
N PRO A 25 3.71 -0.84 9.74
CA PRO A 25 4.89 -0.76 8.90
C PRO A 25 5.95 -1.79 9.32
N LYS A 26 6.68 -2.32 8.34
CA LYS A 26 7.79 -3.25 8.59
C LYS A 26 9.09 -2.73 7.99
N THR A 27 10.19 -3.15 8.58
CA THR A 27 11.54 -2.98 8.05
C THR A 27 11.97 -4.27 7.36
N ILE A 28 12.40 -4.17 6.12
CA ILE A 28 13.08 -5.22 5.36
C ILE A 28 14.58 -4.99 5.53
N SER A 29 15.29 -5.96 6.09
CA SER A 29 16.74 -5.91 6.24
C SER A 29 17.41 -6.92 5.32
N SER A 30 18.47 -6.49 4.63
CA SER A 30 19.29 -7.40 3.84
C SER A 30 20.16 -8.28 4.75
N LEU A 31 20.53 -9.46 4.25
CA LEU A 31 21.54 -10.28 4.92
C LEU A 31 22.94 -9.63 4.80
N PRO A 32 23.87 -9.92 5.74
CA PRO A 32 25.20 -9.29 5.80
C PRO A 32 26.05 -9.39 4.51
N ASP A 33 25.76 -10.37 3.66
CA ASP A 33 26.41 -10.60 2.37
C ASP A 33 25.91 -9.66 1.24
N ASP A 34 25.01 -8.71 1.55
CA ASP A 34 24.44 -7.72 0.62
C ASP A 34 23.70 -8.34 -0.59
N ARG A 35 23.08 -9.51 -0.37
CA ARG A 35 22.39 -10.29 -1.43
C ARG A 35 21.15 -9.61 -2.02
N LEU A 36 20.69 -8.55 -1.37
CA LEU A 36 19.45 -7.86 -1.71
C LEU A 36 19.75 -6.37 -1.87
N SER A 37 20.27 -5.99 -3.04
CA SER A 37 20.34 -4.59 -3.44
C SER A 37 18.92 -4.02 -3.59
N THR A 38 18.78 -2.69 -3.56
CA THR A 38 17.48 -2.03 -3.79
C THR A 38 16.86 -2.44 -5.12
N GLU A 39 17.65 -2.53 -6.20
CA GLU A 39 17.13 -2.95 -7.50
C GLU A 39 16.65 -4.40 -7.47
N HIS A 40 17.40 -5.29 -6.81
CA HIS A 40 17.02 -6.69 -6.68
C HIS A 40 15.77 -6.85 -5.81
N LEU A 41 15.65 -6.07 -4.73
CA LEU A 41 14.45 -6.03 -3.89
C LEU A 41 13.23 -5.61 -4.71
N PHE A 42 13.33 -4.52 -5.48
CA PHE A 42 12.21 -4.02 -6.26
C PHE A 42 11.81 -4.97 -7.38
N ALA A 43 12.76 -5.62 -8.06
CA ALA A 43 12.45 -6.64 -9.05
C ALA A 43 11.78 -7.88 -8.43
N THR A 44 12.25 -8.29 -7.25
CA THR A 44 11.67 -9.40 -6.49
C THR A 44 10.25 -9.08 -6.03
N ALA A 45 10.04 -7.88 -5.48
CA ALA A 45 8.73 -7.40 -5.06
C ALA A 45 7.78 -7.25 -6.25
N ASP A 46 8.25 -6.69 -7.37
CA ASP A 46 7.47 -6.54 -8.61
C ASP A 46 6.91 -7.88 -9.08
N THR A 47 7.77 -8.91 -9.14
CA THR A 47 7.36 -10.26 -9.52
C THR A 47 6.34 -10.83 -8.53
N PHE A 48 6.66 -10.79 -7.23
CA PHE A 48 5.81 -11.37 -6.19
C PHE A 48 4.41 -10.73 -6.14
N PHE A 49 4.35 -9.40 -6.13
CA PHE A 49 3.07 -8.69 -6.04
C PHE A 49 2.30 -8.73 -7.36
N SER A 50 2.97 -8.75 -8.52
CA SER A 50 2.30 -8.95 -9.81
C SER A 50 1.63 -10.32 -9.89
N ASP A 51 2.28 -11.38 -9.39
CA ASP A 51 1.69 -12.71 -9.29
C ASP A 51 0.48 -12.74 -8.33
N ALA A 52 0.50 -11.89 -7.29
CA ALA A 52 -0.65 -11.66 -6.41
C ALA A 52 -1.72 -10.72 -7.03
N GLY A 53 -1.56 -10.28 -8.29
CA GLY A 53 -2.52 -9.47 -9.03
C GLY A 53 -2.41 -7.95 -8.81
N TYR A 54 -1.29 -7.47 -8.26
CA TYR A 54 -1.01 -6.04 -8.18
C TYR A 54 -0.47 -5.50 -9.51
N THR A 55 -0.73 -4.22 -9.76
CA THR A 55 -0.04 -3.43 -10.78
C THR A 55 1.03 -2.60 -10.09
N CYS A 56 2.28 -2.82 -10.48
CA CYS A 56 3.45 -2.27 -9.82
C CYS A 56 4.18 -1.23 -10.69
N SER A 57 4.86 -0.31 -10.03
CA SER A 57 5.64 0.77 -10.64
C SER A 57 6.85 1.09 -9.77
N ILE A 58 7.97 1.38 -10.41
CA ILE A 58 9.21 1.80 -9.77
C ILE A 58 9.46 3.25 -10.16
N ASP A 59 9.50 4.14 -9.17
CA ASP A 59 10.02 5.48 -9.31
C ASP A 59 11.51 5.45 -8.97
N ALA A 60 12.34 5.31 -10.01
CA ALA A 60 13.79 5.23 -9.87
C ALA A 60 14.42 6.54 -9.36
N GLU A 61 13.79 7.69 -9.60
CA GLU A 61 14.31 8.99 -9.15
C GLU A 61 14.06 9.18 -7.66
N ALA A 62 12.89 8.77 -7.17
CA ALA A 62 12.55 8.82 -5.75
C ALA A 62 13.06 7.59 -4.96
N GLY A 63 13.56 6.56 -5.65
CA GLY A 63 13.94 5.29 -5.05
C GLY A 63 12.75 4.55 -4.43
N GLN A 64 11.55 4.71 -5.00
CA GLN A 64 10.30 4.19 -4.43
C GLN A 64 9.72 3.10 -5.31
N PHE A 65 9.18 2.08 -4.67
CA PHE A 65 8.40 1.03 -5.32
C PHE A 65 6.97 1.10 -4.82
N ARG A 66 6.01 1.04 -5.74
CA ARG A 66 4.59 1.10 -5.42
C ARG A 66 3.81 0.07 -6.23
N CYS A 67 3.01 -0.71 -5.54
CA CYS A 67 2.04 -1.65 -6.11
C CYS A 67 0.63 -1.29 -5.66
N SER A 68 -0.35 -1.49 -6.54
CA SER A 68 -1.76 -1.34 -6.18
C SER A 68 -2.61 -2.47 -6.75
N ARG A 69 -3.65 -2.88 -6.01
CA ARG A 69 -4.62 -3.90 -6.42
C ARG A 69 -6.01 -3.49 -5.97
N ALA A 70 -6.98 -3.49 -6.88
CA ALA A 70 -8.38 -3.33 -6.51
C ALA A 70 -8.84 -4.53 -5.67
N LEU A 71 -9.29 -4.28 -4.44
CA LEU A 71 -9.94 -5.28 -3.58
C LEU A 71 -11.44 -5.36 -3.84
N ARG A 72 -12.03 -4.21 -4.18
CA ARG A 72 -13.44 -4.09 -4.53
C ARG A 72 -13.62 -2.89 -5.46
N ASP A 73 -14.26 -3.11 -6.59
CA ASP A 73 -14.55 -2.05 -7.54
C ASP A 73 -16.06 -1.99 -7.78
N LEU A 74 -16.75 -1.18 -6.95
CA LEU A 74 -18.16 -0.85 -7.15
C LEU A 74 -18.29 0.63 -7.44
N TYR A 75 -19.26 0.99 -8.28
CA TYR A 75 -19.53 2.38 -8.66
C TYR A 75 -19.73 3.34 -7.47
N ILE A 76 -20.20 2.84 -6.32
CA ILE A 76 -20.47 3.63 -5.11
C ILE A 76 -19.32 3.61 -4.09
N HIS A 77 -18.37 2.67 -4.23
CA HIS A 77 -17.26 2.45 -3.29
C HIS A 77 -16.16 1.59 -3.94
N GLN A 78 -14.98 2.18 -4.08
CA GLN A 78 -13.77 1.54 -4.55
C GLN A 78 -12.85 1.31 -3.36
N THR A 79 -12.33 0.09 -3.24
CA THR A 79 -11.34 -0.27 -2.24
C THR A 79 -10.10 -0.76 -2.95
N THR A 80 -8.96 -0.13 -2.69
CA THR A 80 -7.65 -0.44 -3.28
C THR A 80 -6.66 -0.78 -2.17
N ALA A 81 -5.98 -1.92 -2.31
CA ALA A 81 -4.78 -2.20 -1.54
C ALA A 81 -3.59 -1.55 -2.23
N GLU A 82 -2.74 -0.89 -1.46
CA GLU A 82 -1.50 -0.30 -1.92
C GLU A 82 -0.36 -0.82 -1.06
N VAL A 83 0.77 -1.15 -1.69
CA VAL A 83 2.01 -1.52 -1.01
C VAL A 83 3.11 -0.60 -1.53
N ASN A 84 3.84 0.03 -0.61
CA ASN A 84 4.97 0.88 -0.94
C ASN A 84 6.24 0.36 -0.25
N ILE A 85 7.37 0.40 -0.96
CA ILE A 85 8.70 0.14 -0.40
C ILE A 85 9.58 1.37 -0.61
N PHE A 86 10.19 1.86 0.47
CA PHE A 86 11.04 3.04 0.51
C PHE A 86 12.43 2.69 1.05
N PRO A 87 13.48 3.46 0.71
CA PRO A 87 14.75 3.36 1.41
C PRO A 87 14.56 3.66 2.90
N GLY A 88 15.16 2.84 3.76
CA GLY A 88 15.22 3.09 5.20
C GLY A 88 16.36 4.03 5.58
N ASP A 89 16.38 4.45 6.83
CA ASP A 89 17.34 5.43 7.36
C ASP A 89 18.79 4.88 7.42
N GLU A 90 18.97 3.55 7.39
CA GLU A 90 20.27 2.87 7.44
C GLU A 90 20.94 2.72 6.07
N GLY A 91 21.07 3.81 5.32
CA GLY A 91 22.01 3.93 4.21
C GLY A 91 21.93 2.83 3.14
N GLY A 92 20.73 2.40 2.77
CA GLY A 92 20.49 1.42 1.69
C GLY A 92 20.54 -0.06 2.11
N LYS A 93 20.80 -0.39 3.38
CA LYS A 93 20.80 -1.77 3.90
C LYS A 93 19.44 -2.23 4.45
N ALA A 94 18.57 -1.27 4.66
CA ALA A 94 17.21 -1.50 5.12
C ALA A 94 16.24 -0.71 4.26
N HIS A 95 15.05 -1.28 4.09
CA HIS A 95 13.93 -0.66 3.39
C HIS A 95 12.72 -0.71 4.29
N ARG A 96 11.83 0.26 4.15
CA ARG A 96 10.55 0.27 4.85
C ARG A 96 9.45 -0.17 3.89
N ILE A 97 8.65 -1.14 4.29
CA ILE A 97 7.44 -1.54 3.57
C ILE A 97 6.20 -1.09 4.34
N ILE A 98 5.26 -0.49 3.61
CA ILE A 98 4.00 0.02 4.16
C ILE A 98 2.86 -0.46 3.25
N ALA A 99 1.84 -1.07 3.84
CA ALA A 99 0.60 -1.37 3.14
C ALA A 99 -0.53 -0.45 3.61
N ASN A 100 -1.30 0.08 2.66
CA ASN A 100 -2.48 0.90 2.92
C ASN A 100 -3.70 0.30 2.21
N ARG A 101 -4.87 0.49 2.82
CA ARG A 101 -6.17 0.32 2.16
C ARG A 101 -6.75 1.69 1.92
N TRP A 102 -7.01 1.99 0.66
CA TRP A 102 -7.68 3.19 0.19
C TRP A 102 -9.14 2.85 -0.08
N ASP A 103 -10.04 3.56 0.56
CA ASP A 103 -11.48 3.44 0.42
C ASP A 103 -12.02 4.77 -0.12
N GLU A 104 -12.46 4.77 -1.38
CA GLU A 104 -12.93 5.95 -2.09
C GLU A 104 -14.39 5.76 -2.51
N GLY A 105 -15.27 6.70 -2.17
CA GLY A 105 -16.67 6.59 -2.59
C GLY A 105 -17.63 7.41 -1.76
N LEU A 106 -18.88 6.99 -1.70
CA LEU A 106 -19.94 7.73 -1.00
C LEU A 106 -20.19 7.19 0.42
N ILE A 107 -19.44 6.18 0.86
CA ILE A 107 -19.59 5.62 2.20
C ILE A 107 -18.84 6.52 3.19
N PRO A 108 -19.51 7.07 4.22
CA PRO A 108 -18.85 7.86 5.25
C PRO A 108 -17.77 7.05 5.98
N SER A 109 -16.64 7.70 6.29
CA SER A 109 -15.48 7.05 6.92
C SER A 109 -15.81 6.40 8.27
N GLU A 110 -16.82 6.89 8.99
CA GLU A 110 -17.27 6.34 10.27
C GLU A 110 -17.88 4.93 10.14
N LEU A 111 -18.27 4.52 8.94
CA LEU A 111 -18.85 3.20 8.66
C LEU A 111 -17.82 2.21 8.10
N ILE A 112 -16.57 2.65 7.92
CA ILE A 112 -15.49 1.85 7.33
C ILE A 112 -14.54 1.44 8.46
N SER A 113 -14.10 0.17 8.44
CA SER A 113 -13.14 -0.32 9.43
C SER A 113 -11.86 0.52 9.42
N ASN A 114 -11.39 0.94 10.59
CA ASN A 114 -10.10 1.59 10.77
C ASN A 114 -8.96 0.60 11.02
N THR A 115 -9.22 -0.71 10.86
CA THR A 115 -8.20 -1.75 10.92
C THR A 115 -7.94 -2.33 9.54
N TYR A 116 -6.69 -2.66 9.30
CA TYR A 116 -6.22 -3.28 8.08
C TYR A 116 -4.98 -4.11 8.38
N ALA A 117 -4.93 -5.31 7.81
CA ALA A 117 -3.77 -6.18 7.76
C ALA A 117 -3.65 -6.66 6.32
N ASN A 118 -2.46 -6.56 5.73
CA ASN A 118 -2.22 -7.00 4.36
C ASN A 118 -1.52 -8.35 4.35
N ASP A 119 -2.29 -9.40 4.07
CA ASP A 119 -1.78 -10.78 4.03
C ASP A 119 -0.66 -10.98 2.98
N ASP A 120 -0.67 -10.21 1.89
CA ASP A 120 0.35 -10.31 0.84
C ASP A 120 1.70 -9.74 1.30
N VAL A 121 1.73 -8.72 2.16
CA VAL A 121 2.97 -8.21 2.78
C VAL A 121 3.54 -9.24 3.76
N GLU A 122 2.70 -9.90 4.57
CA GLU A 122 3.17 -10.99 5.43
C GLU A 122 3.71 -12.17 4.62
N ALA A 123 3.02 -12.54 3.55
CA ALA A 123 3.48 -13.59 2.63
C ALA A 123 4.80 -13.21 1.94
N PHE A 124 4.97 -11.95 1.54
CA PHE A 124 6.21 -11.46 0.95
C PHE A 124 7.37 -11.53 1.97
N CYS A 125 7.12 -11.13 3.22
CA CYS A 125 8.09 -11.25 4.30
C CYS A 125 8.51 -12.70 4.56
N ALA A 126 7.56 -13.63 4.56
CA ALA A 126 7.84 -15.06 4.67
C ALA A 126 8.65 -15.58 3.47
N TYR A 127 8.33 -15.12 2.26
CA TYR A 127 9.05 -15.45 1.04
C TYR A 127 10.52 -15.01 1.09
N LEU A 128 10.78 -13.74 1.43
CA LEU A 128 12.15 -13.22 1.56
C LEU A 128 13.00 -14.04 2.54
N ALA A 129 12.41 -14.45 3.66
CA ALA A 129 13.07 -15.30 4.66
C ALA A 129 13.34 -16.72 4.12
N SER A 130 12.37 -17.32 3.42
CA SER A 130 12.49 -18.66 2.86
C SER A 130 13.56 -18.77 1.78
N GLU A 131 13.66 -17.75 0.93
CA GLU A 131 14.67 -17.63 -0.14
C GLU A 131 16.03 -17.13 0.38
N LYS A 132 16.13 -16.83 1.68
CA LYS A 132 17.35 -16.30 2.32
C LYS A 132 17.84 -15.03 1.61
N LEU A 133 16.92 -14.16 1.22
CA LEU A 133 17.20 -12.86 0.62
C LEU A 133 17.29 -11.77 1.70
N GLY A 134 16.41 -11.82 2.69
CA GLY A 134 16.34 -10.87 3.79
C GLY A 134 15.30 -11.29 4.83
N PHE A 135 15.05 -10.43 5.81
CA PHE A 135 14.02 -10.66 6.82
C PHE A 135 13.23 -9.37 7.08
N CYS A 136 11.95 -9.54 7.41
CA CYS A 136 11.14 -8.45 7.91
C CYS A 136 11.18 -8.40 9.44
N SER A 137 11.12 -7.19 9.98
CA SER A 137 10.91 -6.91 11.39
C SER A 137 9.92 -5.77 11.56
N ASP A 138 9.32 -5.65 12.74
CA ASP A 138 8.46 -4.50 13.04
C ASP A 138 9.27 -3.21 12.95
N TYR A 139 8.70 -2.18 12.33
CA TYR A 139 9.37 -0.89 12.23
C TYR A 139 9.54 -0.25 13.63
N GLN A 140 10.79 -0.01 14.01
CA GLN A 140 11.15 0.74 15.22
C GLN A 140 11.54 2.15 14.76
N GLY A 141 10.62 3.10 14.92
CA GLY A 141 10.81 4.51 14.52
C GLY A 141 11.78 5.28 15.40
#